data_AF-A0A4Y8C1D1-F1
#
_entry.id   AF-A0A4Y8C1D1-F1
#
_cell.length_a   1.000
_cell.length_b   1.000
_cell.length_c   1.000
_cell.angle_alpha   90.00
_cell.angle_beta   90.00
_cell.angle_gamma   90.00
#
_symmetry.space_group_name_H-M   'P 1'
#
loop_
_entity.id
_entity.type
_entity.pdbx_description
1 polymer ?
#
loop_
_entity_poly.entity_id
_entity_poly.type
_entity_poly.pdbx_seq_one_letter_code
_entity_poly.pdbx_strand_id
1 'polypeptide(L)' 'CPLLENASAKLCVELEKVLKPNFKAVLSNANAKIYTCKEEALELLKAQLISPVLYKQSIKACENEVDYFIEFGASVL' A
#
# COMPACT_ATOMS: atom_id res chain seq x y z
N CYS A 1 6.78 13.09 2.99
CA CYS A 1 7.76 13.87 2.21
C CYS A 1 7.00 14.89 1.35
N PRO A 2 6.94 16.17 1.76
CA PRO A 2 6.22 17.21 1.01
C PRO A 2 6.70 17.36 -0.44
N LEU A 3 7.97 17.04 -0.71
CA LEU A 3 8.57 17.07 -2.05
C LEU A 3 7.82 16.20 -3.08
N LEU A 4 7.14 15.13 -2.63
CA LEU A 4 6.49 14.17 -3.50
C LEU A 4 4.98 14.42 -3.68
N GLU A 5 4.41 15.49 -3.11
CA GLU A 5 2.97 15.78 -3.20
C GLU A 5 2.48 15.89 -4.65
N ASN A 6 3.21 16.61 -5.51
CA ASN A 6 2.84 16.75 -6.91
C ASN A 6 2.90 15.41 -7.67
N ALA A 7 3.92 14.59 -7.40
CA ALA A 7 4.07 13.28 -8.01
C ALA A 7 2.96 12.31 -7.54
N SER A 8 2.59 12.40 -6.26
CA SER A 8 1.50 11.62 -5.66
C SER A 8 0.15 11.92 -6.32
N ALA A 9 -0.15 13.19 -6.61
CA ALA A 9 -1.35 13.57 -7.36
C ALA A 9 -1.36 13.01 -8.79
N LYS A 10 -0.23 13.09 -9.50
CA LYS A 10 -0.09 12.55 -10.86
C LYS A 10 -0.23 11.03 -10.90
N LEU A 11 0.33 10.32 -9.91
CA LEU A 11 0.17 8.88 -9.80
C LEU A 11 -1.30 8.48 -9.68
N CYS A 12 -2.09 9.20 -8.88
CA CYS A 12 -3.50 8.90 -8.66
C CYS A 12 -4.30 8.88 -9.97
N VAL A 13 -4.02 9.83 -10.88
CA VAL A 13 -4.65 9.91 -12.22
C VAL A 13 -4.33 8.68 -13.08
N GLU A 14 -3.11 8.17 -13.02
CA GLU A 14 -2.72 6.97 -13.77
C GLU A 14 -3.26 5.69 -13.12
N LEU A 15 -3.29 5.62 -11.79
CA LEU A 15 -3.84 4.48 -11.05
C LEU A 15 -5.33 4.29 -11.33
N GLU A 16 -6.09 5.38 -11.48
CA GLU A 16 -7.52 5.32 -11.77
C GLU A 16 -7.83 4.55 -13.07
N LYS A 17 -6.91 4.57 -14.05
CA LYS A 17 -7.08 3.89 -15.34
C LYS A 17 -6.84 2.38 -15.28
N VAL A 18 -6.05 1.92 -14.31
CA VAL A 18 -5.53 0.53 -14.27
C VAL A 18 -6.04 -0.30 -13.09
N LEU A 19 -6.47 0.35 -12.01
CA LEU A 19 -6.95 -0.35 -10.83
C LEU A 19 -8.29 -1.04 -11.11
N LYS A 20 -8.34 -2.33 -10.79
CA LYS A 20 -9.58 -3.11 -10.79
C LYS A 20 -10.48 -2.64 -9.64
N PRO A 21 -11.82 -2.68 -9.81
CA PRO A 21 -12.75 -2.30 -8.75
C PRO A 21 -12.55 -3.07 -7.44
N ASN A 22 -12.23 -4.37 -7.53
CA ASN A 22 -12.04 -5.27 -6.40
C ASN A 22 -10.77 -6.11 -6.56
N PHE A 23 -10.12 -6.42 -5.45
CA PHE A 23 -8.95 -7.31 -5.37
C PHE A 23 -8.90 -7.99 -4.00
N LYS A 24 -7.92 -8.89 -3.81
CA LYS A 24 -7.71 -9.59 -2.53
C LYS A 24 -7.21 -8.61 -1.45
N ALA A 25 -7.31 -9.00 -0.18
CA ALA A 25 -6.84 -8.17 0.93
C ALA A 25 -5.38 -7.74 0.73
N VAL A 26 -5.14 -6.43 0.75
CA VAL A 26 -3.80 -5.83 0.77
C VAL A 26 -3.66 -5.00 2.03
N LEU A 27 -2.49 -5.09 2.67
CA LEU A 27 -2.17 -4.33 3.87
C LEU A 27 -1.42 -3.05 3.48
N SER A 28 -1.98 -1.89 3.83
CA SER A 28 -1.44 -0.61 3.41
C SER A 28 -0.16 -0.22 4.17
N ASN A 29 0.85 0.24 3.43
CA ASN A 29 2.07 0.80 4.01
C ASN A 29 1.84 2.13 4.73
N ALA A 30 0.76 2.84 4.42
CA ALA A 30 0.50 4.19 4.94
C ALA A 30 -0.23 4.18 6.30
N ASN A 31 -1.04 3.16 6.58
CA ASN A 31 -1.86 3.12 7.80
C ASN A 31 -1.95 1.73 8.47
N ALA A 32 -1.27 0.71 7.94
CA ALA A 32 -1.31 -0.67 8.44
C ALA A 32 -2.72 -1.27 8.55
N LYS A 33 -3.65 -0.86 7.67
CA LYS A 33 -5.00 -1.43 7.56
C LYS A 33 -5.19 -2.19 6.24
N ILE A 34 -6.07 -3.19 6.29
CA ILE A 34 -6.49 -3.96 5.11
C ILE A 34 -7.44 -3.10 4.27
N TYR A 35 -7.29 -3.18 2.96
CA TYR A 35 -8.22 -2.61 1.98
C TYR A 35 -8.41 -3.58 0.80
N THR A 36 -9.55 -3.48 0.12
CA THR A 36 -9.96 -4.44 -0.93
C THR A 36 -10.59 -3.82 -2.18
N CYS A 37 -10.85 -2.50 -2.17
CA CYS A 37 -11.48 -1.81 -3.29
C CYS A 37 -10.62 -0.68 -3.87
N LYS A 38 -10.98 -0.28 -5.08
CA LYS A 38 -10.29 0.75 -5.86
C LYS A 38 -10.28 2.11 -5.17
N GLU A 39 -11.38 2.49 -4.54
CA GLU A 39 -11.54 3.80 -3.91
C GLU A 39 -10.54 3.96 -2.76
N GLU A 40 -10.43 2.95 -1.90
CA GLU A 40 -9.43 2.92 -0.84
C GLU A 40 -8.00 2.84 -1.42
N ALA A 41 -7.80 2.06 -2.48
CA ALA A 41 -6.50 1.92 -3.11
C ALA A 41 -5.96 3.26 -3.65
N LEU A 42 -6.82 4.09 -4.27
CA LEU A 42 -6.43 5.40 -4.79
C LEU A 42 -5.93 6.32 -3.66
N GLU A 43 -6.68 6.40 -2.56
CA GLU A 43 -6.30 7.22 -1.41
C GLU A 43 -5.02 6.71 -0.73
N LEU A 44 -4.92 5.40 -0.51
CA LEU A 44 -3.82 4.79 0.23
C LEU A 44 -2.52 4.77 -0.57
N LEU A 45 -2.56 4.47 -1.88
CA LEU A 45 -1.37 4.50 -2.74
C LEU A 45 -0.86 5.92 -2.96
N LYS A 46 -1.76 6.91 -3.02
CA LYS A 46 -1.42 8.34 -3.02
C LYS A 46 -0.69 8.71 -1.72
N ALA A 47 -1.27 8.36 -0.57
CA ALA A 47 -0.67 8.62 0.74
C ALA A 47 0.68 7.91 0.93
N GLN A 48 0.85 6.70 0.39
CA GLN A 48 2.07 5.90 0.52
C GLN A 48 3.33 6.62 -0.02
N LEU A 49 3.20 7.49 -1.02
CA LEU A 49 4.34 8.28 -1.54
C LEU A 49 4.82 9.37 -0.59
N ILE A 50 3.96 9.86 0.31
CA ILE A 50 4.26 11.00 1.19
C ILE A 50 4.30 10.62 2.67
N SER A 51 3.81 9.44 3.04
CA SER A 51 3.77 8.94 4.41
C SER A 51 4.95 8.02 4.73
N PRO A 52 5.36 7.92 6.01
CA PRO A 52 6.33 6.92 6.43
C PRO A 52 5.77 5.50 6.21
N VAL A 53 6.64 4.57 5.82
CA VAL A 53 6.26 3.16 5.65
C VAL A 53 6.12 2.48 7.01
N LEU A 54 4.94 1.95 7.28
CA LEU A 54 4.60 1.32 8.57
C LEU A 54 4.88 -0.20 8.59
N TYR A 55 6.04 -0.63 8.11
CA TYR A 55 6.36 -2.07 7.93
C TYR A 55 6.21 -2.90 9.22
N LYS A 56 6.79 -2.44 10.33
CA LYS A 56 6.71 -3.15 11.62
C LYS A 56 5.27 -3.23 12.15
N GLN A 57 4.50 -2.16 11.98
CA GLN A 57 3.11 -2.09 12.40
C GLN A 57 2.23 -2.98 11.52
N SER A 58 2.53 -3.07 10.22
CA SER A 58 1.86 -3.97 9.30
C SER A 58 2.05 -5.44 9.72
N ILE A 59 3.26 -5.88 10.06
CA ILE A 59 3.47 -7.24 10.57
C ILE A 59 2.64 -7.49 11.83
N LYS A 60 2.70 -6.58 12.80
CA LYS A 60 1.91 -6.70 14.04
C LYS A 60 0.40 -6.72 13.81
N ALA A 61 -0.07 -6.06 12.76
CA ALA A 61 -1.50 -6.02 12.45
C ALA A 61 -2.04 -7.37 11.98
N CYS A 62 -1.20 -8.26 11.46
CA CYS A 62 -1.63 -9.57 10.94
C CYS A 62 -0.93 -10.77 11.58
N GLU A 63 0.08 -10.59 12.44
CA GLU A 63 0.90 -11.69 13.00
C GLU A 63 0.09 -12.75 13.77
N ASN A 64 -1.07 -12.39 14.33
CA ASN A 64 -1.95 -13.32 15.04
C ASN A 64 -2.93 -14.08 14.11
N GLU A 65 -3.03 -13.67 12.85
CA GLU A 65 -3.95 -14.23 11.84
C GLU A 65 -3.22 -15.07 10.78
N VAL A 66 -1.89 -15.19 10.89
CA VAL A 66 -1.05 -15.91 9.92
C VAL A 66 -0.07 -16.83 10.63
N ASP A 67 0.10 -18.04 10.11
CA ASP A 67 1.07 -19.00 10.67
C ASP A 67 2.49 -18.79 10.13
N TYR A 68 2.60 -18.32 8.87
CA TYR A 68 3.87 -18.19 8.16
C TYR A 68 3.90 -16.94 7.29
N PHE A 69 5.07 -16.31 7.22
CA PHE A 69 5.38 -15.24 6.27
C PHE A 69 6.30 -15.79 5.18
N ILE A 70 5.97 -15.52 3.92
CA ILE A 70 6.79 -15.86 2.75
C ILE A 70 7.18 -14.54 2.06
N GLU A 71 8.48 -14.24 2.02
CA GLU A 71 9.00 -13.07 1.33
C GLU A 71 9.28 -13.40 -0.14
N PHE A 72 8.69 -12.61 -1.04
CA PHE A 72 8.99 -12.65 -2.46
C PHE A 72 9.88 -11.46 -2.82
N GLY A 73 11.15 -11.72 -3.10
CA GLY A 73 12.11 -10.72 -3.57
C GLY A 73 13.29 -11.38 -4.26
N ALA A 74 13.71 -10.84 -5.40
CA ALA A 74 15.00 -11.19 -5.98
C ALA A 74 16.07 -10.33 -5.30
N SER A 75 17.15 -10.94 -4.83
CA SER A 75 18.30 -10.21 -4.32
C SER A 75 18.97 -9.50 -5.49
N VAL A 76 18.56 -8.27 -5.78
CA VAL A 76 19.34 -7.36 -6.62
C VAL A 76 19.74 -6.21 -5.73
N LEU A 77 20.89 -6.42 -5.07
CA LEU A 77 21.72 -5.37 -4.49
C LEU A 77 22.55 -4.73 -5.60
#